data_AF-A0A2G5UIE1-F1
#
_entry.id   AF-A0A2G5UIE1-F1
#
_cell.length_a   1.000
_cell.length_b   1.000
_cell.length_c   1.000
_cell.angle_alpha   90.00
_cell.angle_beta   90.00
_cell.angle_gamma   90.00
#
_symmetry.space_group_name_H-M   'P 1'
#
loop_
_entity.id
_entity.type
_entity.pdbx_description
1 polymer ?
#
loop_
_entity_poly.entity_id
_entity_poly.type
_entity_poly.pdbx_seq_one_letter_code
_entity_poly.pdbx_strand_id
1 'polypeptide(L)'
;MSKAIKQNLADSKKMSAELFCLTYGAMVTEMLKDYEDPKDVTVQLDKMGFNMGTRLADDFLAKNANVPRCVDTRQIADVLCRNAIPCYLGVSATASSWSSGDREFVITLESNPLTELVQVPPNLVSAGLSYSQMIAGAIRGALEAVHFKVYASAADSGANTEIRIRFDQVLKDSLPAGEDD
;
A
#
# COMPACT_ATOMS: atom_id res chain seq x y z
N MET A 1 28.44 8.49 27.16
CA MET A 1 28.47 7.26 26.34
C MET A 1 27.16 6.52 26.53
N SER A 2 26.15 6.86 25.73
CA SER A 2 24.81 6.27 25.84
C SER A 2 24.69 5.15 24.81
N LYS A 3 24.41 3.94 25.30
CA LYS A 3 24.29 2.72 24.51
C LYS A 3 23.23 2.92 23.41
N ALA A 4 23.65 2.78 22.16
CA ALA A 4 22.75 2.62 21.04
C ALA A 4 21.91 1.36 21.28
N ILE A 5 20.60 1.55 21.47
CA ILE A 5 19.62 0.48 21.47
C ILE A 5 19.59 -0.03 20.03
N LYS A 6 20.28 -1.14 19.76
CA LYS A 6 20.00 -1.95 18.58
C LYS A 6 18.57 -2.46 18.76
N GLN A 7 17.61 -1.81 18.10
CA GLN A 7 16.32 -2.44 17.84
C GLN A 7 16.60 -3.73 17.09
N ASN A 8 16.39 -4.87 17.75
CA ASN A 8 16.24 -6.14 17.07
C ASN A 8 14.94 -6.05 16.25
N LEU A 9 15.01 -5.46 15.05
CA LEU A 9 14.08 -5.81 13.99
C LEU A 9 14.26 -7.31 13.81
N ALA A 10 13.20 -8.10 13.94
CA ALA A 10 13.23 -9.49 13.48
C ALA A 10 13.88 -9.48 12.09
N ASP A 11 14.97 -10.24 11.90
CA ASP A 11 15.73 -10.30 10.65
C ASP A 11 14.80 -10.81 9.53
N SER A 12 14.03 -9.88 8.97
CA SER A 12 13.14 -10.16 7.86
C SER A 12 14.05 -10.45 6.69
N LYS A 13 14.03 -11.71 6.23
CA LYS A 13 14.84 -12.16 5.10
C LYS A 13 14.56 -11.26 3.90
N LYS A 14 15.51 -10.38 3.58
CA LYS A 14 15.40 -9.51 2.41
C LYS A 14 15.56 -10.36 1.15
N MET A 15 14.76 -10.05 0.13
CA MET A 15 14.86 -10.67 -1.19
C MET A 15 15.27 -9.60 -2.21
N SER A 16 15.79 -10.05 -3.36
CA SER A 16 16.12 -9.13 -4.46
C SER A 16 14.85 -8.43 -4.97
N ALA A 17 14.92 -7.11 -5.14
CA ALA A 17 13.86 -6.32 -5.77
C ALA A 17 13.59 -6.77 -7.22
N GLU A 18 14.64 -7.19 -7.94
CA GLU A 18 14.51 -7.69 -9.32
C GLU A 18 13.64 -8.96 -9.39
N LEU A 19 13.83 -9.90 -8.46
CA LEU A 19 13.02 -11.11 -8.40
C LEU A 19 11.54 -10.76 -8.17
N PHE A 20 11.27 -9.82 -7.26
CA PHE A 20 9.92 -9.35 -7.00
C PHE A 20 9.31 -8.63 -8.22
N CYS A 21 10.05 -7.73 -8.84
CA CYS A 21 9.67 -7.00 -10.04
C CYS A 21 9.32 -7.93 -11.21
N LEU A 22 10.20 -8.91 -11.52
CA LEU A 22 9.98 -9.87 -12.59
C LEU A 22 8.79 -10.80 -12.30
N THR A 23 8.62 -11.23 -11.05
CA THR A 23 7.47 -12.06 -10.65
C THR A 23 6.17 -11.29 -10.80
N TYR A 24 6.16 -10.02 -10.37
CA TYR A 24 5.01 -9.15 -10.53
C TYR A 24 4.69 -8.87 -12.00
N GLY A 25 5.70 -8.55 -12.82
CA GLY A 25 5.52 -8.31 -14.25
C GLY A 25 4.98 -9.54 -14.98
N ALA A 26 5.45 -10.74 -14.65
CA ALA A 26 4.91 -11.99 -15.19
C ALA A 26 3.44 -12.17 -14.81
N MET A 27 3.08 -11.96 -13.54
CA MET A 27 1.70 -12.03 -13.06
C MET A 27 0.78 -11.05 -13.81
N VAL A 28 1.18 -9.77 -13.93
CA VAL A 28 0.39 -8.77 -14.66
C VAL A 28 0.27 -9.14 -16.14
N THR A 29 1.32 -9.69 -16.74
CA THR A 29 1.31 -10.13 -18.15
C THR A 29 0.32 -11.26 -18.37
N GLU A 30 0.26 -12.25 -17.47
CA GLU A 30 -0.75 -13.32 -17.55
C GLU A 30 -2.17 -12.77 -17.35
N MET A 31 -2.37 -11.87 -16.39
CA MET A 31 -3.68 -11.23 -16.20
C MET A 31 -4.12 -10.45 -17.45
N LEU A 32 -3.21 -9.74 -18.13
CA LEU A 32 -3.52 -9.04 -19.37
C LEU A 32 -3.86 -9.97 -20.54
N LYS A 33 -3.50 -11.26 -20.48
CA LYS A 33 -3.92 -12.28 -21.44
C LYS A 33 -5.28 -12.87 -21.09
N ASP A 34 -5.55 -13.03 -19.79
CA ASP A 34 -6.77 -13.66 -19.27
C ASP A 34 -7.97 -12.71 -19.26
N TYR A 35 -7.74 -11.39 -19.18
CA TYR A 35 -8.78 -10.36 -19.15
C TYR A 35 -8.85 -9.59 -20.47
N GLU A 36 -10.07 -9.30 -20.93
CA GLU A 36 -10.31 -8.51 -22.15
C GLU A 36 -10.11 -7.00 -21.91
N ASP A 37 -10.50 -6.48 -20.74
CA ASP A 37 -10.36 -5.05 -20.38
C ASP A 37 -9.23 -4.83 -19.36
N PRO A 38 -8.21 -4.00 -19.67
CA PRO A 38 -7.16 -3.63 -18.72
C PRO A 38 -7.65 -2.99 -17.40
N LYS A 39 -8.86 -2.43 -17.38
CA LYS A 39 -9.50 -1.96 -16.13
C LYS A 39 -9.80 -3.11 -15.18
N ASP A 40 -10.21 -4.26 -15.69
CA ASP A 40 -10.50 -5.42 -14.86
C ASP A 40 -9.22 -5.95 -14.22
N VAL A 41 -8.10 -5.90 -14.93
CA VAL A 41 -6.77 -6.19 -14.35
C VAL A 41 -6.48 -5.24 -13.19
N THR A 42 -6.74 -3.94 -13.34
CA THR A 42 -6.57 -2.95 -12.25
C THR A 42 -7.43 -3.28 -11.03
N VAL A 43 -8.69 -3.70 -11.23
CA VAL A 43 -9.59 -4.13 -10.14
C VAL A 43 -9.05 -5.37 -9.44
N GLN A 44 -8.51 -6.33 -10.20
CA GLN A 44 -7.93 -7.53 -9.61
C GLN A 44 -6.63 -7.22 -8.85
N LEU A 45 -5.76 -6.36 -9.38
CA LEU A 45 -4.57 -5.90 -8.67
C LEU A 45 -4.92 -5.22 -7.35
N ASP A 46 -5.97 -4.38 -7.34
CA ASP A 46 -6.48 -3.76 -6.12
C ASP A 46 -6.95 -4.80 -5.10
N LYS A 47 -7.72 -5.80 -5.54
CA LYS A 47 -8.22 -6.89 -4.69
C LYS A 47 -7.09 -7.74 -4.12
N MET A 48 -6.10 -8.09 -4.94
CA MET A 48 -4.90 -8.82 -4.50
C MET A 48 -4.12 -8.01 -3.47
N GLY A 49 -3.88 -6.74 -3.77
CA GLY A 49 -3.25 -5.80 -2.85
C GLY A 49 -4.00 -5.72 -1.53
N PHE A 50 -5.31 -5.54 -1.54
CA PHE A 50 -6.14 -5.48 -0.34
C PHE A 50 -5.98 -6.71 0.56
N ASN A 51 -6.09 -7.90 -0.04
CA ASN A 51 -5.91 -9.16 0.70
C ASN A 51 -4.48 -9.29 1.28
N MET A 52 -3.46 -8.82 0.57
CA MET A 52 -2.10 -8.74 1.11
C MET A 52 -2.02 -7.75 2.28
N GLY A 53 -2.59 -6.55 2.10
CA GLY A 53 -2.58 -5.47 3.07
C GLY A 53 -3.16 -5.87 4.43
N THR A 54 -4.29 -6.56 4.43
CA THR A 54 -4.92 -7.05 5.68
C THR A 54 -3.98 -7.94 6.49
N ARG A 55 -3.19 -8.80 5.83
CA ARG A 55 -2.19 -9.66 6.48
C ARG A 55 -0.91 -8.92 6.88
N LEU A 56 -0.51 -7.94 6.06
CA LEU A 56 0.66 -7.11 6.34
C LEU A 56 0.43 -6.20 7.56
N ALA A 57 -0.80 -5.82 7.87
CA ALA A 57 -1.11 -5.01 9.05
C ALA A 57 -0.66 -5.70 10.35
N ASP A 58 -0.98 -6.98 10.52
CA ASP A 58 -0.58 -7.75 11.71
C ASP A 58 0.94 -7.89 11.81
N ASP A 59 1.60 -8.23 10.69
CA ASP A 59 3.07 -8.32 10.63
C ASP A 59 3.73 -6.97 10.95
N PHE A 60 3.16 -5.87 10.46
CA PHE A 60 3.67 -4.53 10.70
C PHE A 60 3.58 -4.16 12.18
N LEU A 61 2.43 -4.36 12.80
CA LEU A 61 2.21 -4.07 14.22
C LEU A 61 3.09 -4.95 15.12
N ALA A 62 3.28 -6.23 14.76
CA ALA A 62 4.18 -7.13 15.49
C ALA A 62 5.65 -6.66 15.44
N LYS A 63 6.10 -6.11 14.30
CA LYS A 63 7.47 -5.58 14.13
C LYS A 63 7.64 -4.18 14.72
N ASN A 64 6.56 -3.42 14.89
CA ASN A 64 6.60 -2.01 15.25
C ASN A 64 5.77 -1.71 16.50
N ALA A 65 6.06 -2.41 17.61
CA ALA A 65 5.34 -2.28 18.88
C ALA A 65 5.30 -0.85 19.48
N ASN A 66 6.20 0.04 19.04
CA ASN A 66 6.27 1.42 19.49
C ASN A 66 5.44 2.40 18.65
N VAL A 67 4.83 1.96 17.55
CA VAL A 67 3.96 2.81 16.74
C VAL A 67 2.63 2.97 17.48
N PRO A 68 2.26 4.20 17.89
CA PRO A 68 1.00 4.43 18.58
C PRO A 68 -0.18 4.23 17.62
N ARG A 69 -1.36 3.95 18.19
CA ARG A 69 -2.60 3.94 17.42
C ARG A 69 -2.80 5.32 16.80
N CYS A 70 -2.86 5.37 15.47
CA CYS A 70 -3.16 6.61 14.75
C CYS A 70 -4.59 7.06 15.08
N VAL A 71 -4.80 8.38 15.19
CA VAL A 71 -6.12 8.98 15.45
C VAL A 71 -6.57 9.96 14.37
N ASP A 72 -5.66 10.35 13.48
CA ASP A 72 -5.92 11.27 12.37
C ASP A 72 -5.14 10.84 11.11
N THR A 73 -5.50 11.42 9.97
CA THR A 73 -4.91 11.12 8.67
C THR A 73 -3.46 11.59 8.54
N ARG A 74 -3.03 12.59 9.31
CA ARG A 74 -1.64 13.08 9.33
C ARG A 74 -0.72 12.03 9.95
N GLN A 75 -1.14 11.43 11.05
CA GLN A 75 -0.43 10.32 11.69
C GLN A 75 -0.41 9.08 10.80
N ILE A 76 -1.54 8.75 10.14
CA ILE A 76 -1.58 7.66 9.16
C ILE A 76 -0.53 7.89 8.06
N ALA A 77 -0.48 9.08 7.47
CA ALA A 77 0.49 9.41 6.44
C ALA A 77 1.93 9.34 6.95
N ASP A 78 2.20 9.80 8.17
CA ASP A 78 3.54 9.74 8.77
C ASP A 78 4.01 8.29 8.97
N VAL A 79 3.15 7.44 9.53
CA VAL A 79 3.44 6.01 9.74
C VAL A 79 3.63 5.28 8.41
N LEU A 80 2.79 5.56 7.41
CA LEU A 80 2.93 4.96 6.09
C LEU A 80 4.28 5.33 5.45
N CYS A 81 4.65 6.62 5.45
CA CYS A 81 5.85 7.11 4.79
C CYS A 81 7.15 6.77 5.55
N ARG A 82 7.14 6.81 6.89
CA ARG A 82 8.36 6.62 7.70
C ARG A 82 8.60 5.20 8.14
N ASN A 83 7.55 4.39 8.25
CA ASN A 83 7.64 3.04 8.80
C ASN A 83 7.21 1.98 7.79
N ALA A 84 5.97 2.02 7.29
CA ALA A 84 5.42 0.91 6.52
C ALA A 84 6.06 0.75 5.14
N ILE A 85 6.12 1.82 4.34
CA ILE A 85 6.65 1.77 2.98
C ILE A 85 8.15 1.41 2.97
N PRO A 86 9.01 2.03 3.80
CA PRO A 86 10.41 1.62 3.90
C PRO A 86 10.58 0.18 4.38
N CYS A 87 9.71 -0.31 5.27
CA CYS A 87 9.78 -1.67 5.80
C CYS A 87 9.49 -2.73 4.73
N TYR A 88 8.49 -2.50 3.86
CA TYR A 88 8.03 -3.52 2.91
C TYR A 88 8.53 -3.33 1.48
N LEU A 89 8.68 -2.09 1.02
CA LEU A 89 9.14 -1.79 -0.34
C LEU A 89 10.60 -1.37 -0.39
N GLY A 90 11.21 -1.00 0.74
CA GLY A 90 12.62 -0.60 0.80
C GLY A 90 12.90 0.76 0.15
N VAL A 91 11.87 1.57 -0.10
CA VAL A 91 11.96 2.88 -0.74
C VAL A 91 11.46 4.00 0.19
N SER A 92 11.90 5.22 -0.08
CA SER A 92 11.40 6.41 0.59
C SER A 92 10.05 6.85 0.01
N ALA A 93 9.22 7.46 0.85
CA ALA A 93 7.97 8.06 0.44
C ALA A 93 7.70 9.38 1.17
N THR A 94 6.97 10.27 0.52
CA THR A 94 6.58 11.57 1.08
C THR A 94 5.09 11.81 0.94
N ALA A 95 4.48 12.46 1.93
CA ALA A 95 3.06 12.82 1.89
C ALA A 95 2.89 14.30 1.53
N SER A 96 2.02 14.59 0.56
CA SER A 96 1.78 15.93 0.04
C SER A 96 0.31 16.12 -0.38
N SER A 97 0.01 17.25 -1.03
CA SER A 97 -1.28 17.50 -1.70
C SER A 97 -2.51 17.27 -0.82
N TRP A 98 -2.48 17.84 0.39
CA TRP A 98 -3.54 17.71 1.38
C TRP A 98 -4.79 18.52 0.98
N SER A 99 -5.97 17.89 1.07
CA SER A 99 -7.25 18.58 0.90
C SER A 99 -7.66 19.38 2.14
N SER A 100 -8.63 20.28 1.98
CA SER A 100 -9.24 21.01 3.10
C SER A 100 -9.88 20.02 4.09
N GLY A 101 -9.47 20.10 5.36
CA GLY A 101 -9.94 19.19 6.41
C GLY A 101 -9.16 17.89 6.51
N ASP A 102 -8.00 17.78 5.84
CA ASP A 102 -7.06 16.65 5.91
C ASP A 102 -7.69 15.28 5.59
N ARG A 103 -8.77 15.25 4.80
CA ARG A 103 -9.46 14.00 4.43
C ARG A 103 -8.85 13.30 3.20
N GLU A 104 -7.93 13.95 2.51
CA GLU A 104 -7.25 13.39 1.34
C GLU A 104 -5.82 13.90 1.29
N PHE A 105 -4.91 13.03 0.89
CA PHE A 105 -3.50 13.34 0.67
C PHE A 105 -2.92 12.40 -0.40
N VAL A 106 -1.74 12.73 -0.90
CA VAL A 106 -1.00 11.92 -1.87
C VAL A 106 0.31 11.46 -1.25
N ILE A 107 0.59 10.16 -1.34
CA ILE A 107 1.90 9.60 -1.08
C ILE A 107 2.65 9.51 -2.40
N THR A 108 3.85 10.06 -2.47
CA THR A 108 4.75 9.93 -3.62
C THR A 108 5.90 8.99 -3.25
N LEU A 109 6.06 7.90 -3.99
CA LEU A 109 7.22 7.02 -3.90
C LEU A 109 8.37 7.62 -4.72
N GLU A 110 9.56 7.73 -4.13
CA GLU A 110 10.75 8.26 -4.84
C GLU A 110 11.28 7.28 -5.91
N SER A 111 11.09 5.98 -5.68
CA SER A 111 11.31 4.92 -6.66
C SER A 111 10.24 3.87 -6.47
N ASN A 112 9.79 3.27 -7.57
CA ASN A 112 8.82 2.18 -7.52
C ASN A 112 9.48 0.86 -7.93
N PRO A 113 9.68 -0.08 -6.99
CA PRO A 113 10.36 -1.35 -7.28
C PRO A 113 9.59 -2.23 -8.28
N LEU A 114 8.29 -2.00 -8.46
CA LEU A 114 7.47 -2.76 -9.42
C LEU A 114 7.76 -2.39 -10.88
N THR A 115 8.25 -1.17 -11.12
CA THR A 115 8.43 -0.60 -12.46
C THR A 115 9.90 -0.46 -12.86
N GLU A 116 10.86 -0.88 -12.03
CA GLU A 116 12.30 -0.73 -12.32
C GLU A 116 12.73 -1.38 -13.65
N LEU A 117 12.11 -2.51 -14.01
CA LEU A 117 12.42 -3.27 -15.22
C LEU A 117 11.25 -3.31 -16.21
N VAL A 118 10.23 -2.46 -16.00
CA VAL A 118 8.98 -2.53 -16.74
C VAL A 118 8.61 -1.17 -17.31
N GLN A 119 8.32 -1.15 -18.61
CA GLN A 119 7.72 -0.02 -19.28
C GLN A 119 6.31 -0.41 -19.72
N VAL A 120 5.30 0.24 -19.12
CA VAL A 120 3.90 -0.02 -19.44
C VAL A 120 3.53 0.65 -20.77
N PRO A 121 3.01 -0.08 -21.76
CA PRO A 121 2.53 0.50 -23.01
C PRO A 121 1.49 1.60 -22.79
N PRO A 122 1.61 2.78 -23.44
CA PRO A 122 0.67 3.90 -23.25
C PRO A 122 -0.79 3.55 -23.59
N ASN A 123 -1.01 2.61 -24.52
CA ASN A 123 -2.35 2.15 -24.87
C ASN A 123 -3.02 1.38 -23.73
N LEU A 124 -2.27 0.64 -22.91
CA LEU A 124 -2.82 -0.06 -21.73
C LEU A 124 -3.18 0.94 -20.63
N VAL A 125 -2.34 1.94 -20.40
CA VAL A 125 -2.63 3.04 -19.46
C VAL A 125 -3.89 3.79 -19.89
N SER A 126 -4.00 4.13 -21.18
CA SER A 126 -5.17 4.81 -21.74
C SER A 126 -6.44 3.96 -21.68
N ALA A 127 -6.29 2.63 -21.77
CA ALA A 127 -7.38 1.68 -21.59
C ALA A 127 -7.79 1.52 -20.11
N GLY A 128 -7.01 2.04 -19.16
CA GLY A 128 -7.35 2.04 -17.73
C GLY A 128 -6.53 1.07 -16.87
N LEU A 129 -5.39 0.58 -17.36
CA LEU A 129 -4.43 -0.13 -16.53
C LEU A 129 -3.72 0.83 -15.57
N SER A 130 -3.84 0.59 -14.27
CA SER A 130 -2.93 1.13 -13.26
C SER A 130 -2.00 0.01 -12.75
N TYR A 131 -0.78 0.01 -13.28
CA TYR A 131 0.18 -1.07 -13.06
C TYR A 131 0.58 -1.17 -11.57
N SER A 132 0.65 -0.06 -10.85
CA SER A 132 0.98 -0.05 -9.41
C SER A 132 -0.24 -0.11 -8.48
N GLN A 133 -1.44 -0.37 -8.99
CA GLN A 133 -2.67 -0.40 -8.17
C GLN A 133 -2.61 -1.39 -7.02
N MET A 134 -1.81 -2.46 -7.13
CA MET A 134 -1.61 -3.41 -6.04
C MET A 134 -1.07 -2.75 -4.76
N ILE A 135 -0.23 -1.70 -4.87
CA ILE A 135 0.29 -0.97 -3.70
C ILE A 135 -0.84 -0.18 -3.02
N ALA A 136 -1.69 0.48 -3.81
CA ALA A 136 -2.85 1.20 -3.30
C ALA A 136 -3.84 0.26 -2.60
N GLY A 137 -4.10 -0.91 -3.21
CA GLY A 137 -4.88 -1.98 -2.60
C GLY A 137 -4.29 -2.43 -1.27
N ALA A 138 -2.98 -2.65 -1.18
CA ALA A 138 -2.31 -3.06 0.04
C ALA A 138 -2.42 -2.02 1.16
N ILE A 139 -2.26 -0.74 0.85
CA ILE A 139 -2.49 0.34 1.82
C ILE A 139 -3.95 0.33 2.29
N ARG A 140 -4.90 0.20 1.36
CA ARG A 140 -6.33 0.15 1.69
C ARG A 140 -6.67 -1.02 2.62
N GLY A 141 -6.16 -2.21 2.32
CA GLY A 141 -6.38 -3.40 3.15
C GLY A 141 -5.73 -3.32 4.51
N ALA A 142 -4.51 -2.77 4.59
CA ALA A 142 -3.83 -2.58 5.85
C ALA A 142 -4.56 -1.59 6.76
N LEU A 143 -5.05 -0.48 6.19
CA LEU A 143 -5.83 0.52 6.93
C LEU A 143 -7.18 -0.02 7.37
N GLU A 144 -7.85 -0.83 6.54
CA GLU A 144 -9.11 -1.47 6.92
C GLU A 144 -8.94 -2.43 8.11
N ALA A 145 -7.83 -3.19 8.14
CA ALA A 145 -7.49 -4.09 9.26
C ALA A 145 -7.27 -3.35 10.58
N VAL A 146 -6.92 -2.07 10.55
CA VAL A 146 -6.83 -1.18 11.73
C VAL A 146 -8.00 -0.20 11.84
N HIS A 147 -9.14 -0.56 11.25
CA HIS A 147 -10.42 0.13 11.34
C HIS A 147 -10.49 1.50 10.65
N PHE A 148 -9.65 1.75 9.65
CA PHE A 148 -9.74 2.93 8.81
C PHE A 148 -10.19 2.56 7.40
N LYS A 149 -11.41 2.96 7.05
CA LYS A 149 -11.90 2.82 5.68
C LYS A 149 -11.41 4.00 4.84
N VAL A 150 -10.72 3.68 3.75
CA VAL A 150 -10.18 4.66 2.80
C VAL A 150 -10.44 4.23 1.36
N TYR A 151 -10.40 5.19 0.45
CA TYR A 151 -10.23 4.96 -0.98
C TYR A 151 -8.77 5.22 -1.34
N ALA A 152 -8.18 4.36 -2.17
CA ALA A 152 -6.81 4.51 -2.62
C ALA A 152 -6.68 4.20 -4.12
N SER A 153 -5.92 5.02 -4.84
CA SER A 153 -5.64 4.81 -6.27
C SER A 153 -4.18 5.17 -6.58
N ALA A 154 -3.51 4.32 -7.36
CA ALA A 154 -2.15 4.56 -7.82
C ALA A 154 -2.14 5.17 -9.23
N ALA A 155 -1.19 6.07 -9.47
CA ALA A 155 -0.88 6.62 -10.78
C ALA A 155 0.64 6.63 -10.98
N ASP A 156 1.09 6.04 -12.10
CA ASP A 156 2.50 5.98 -12.47
C ASP A 156 2.81 7.10 -13.48
N SER A 157 3.70 8.02 -13.11
CA SER A 157 4.11 9.17 -13.94
C SER A 157 5.41 8.95 -14.70
N GLY A 158 5.96 7.73 -14.64
CA GLY A 158 7.26 7.35 -15.20
C GLY A 158 8.46 7.83 -14.35
N ALA A 159 8.38 9.00 -13.71
CA ALA A 159 9.39 9.47 -12.76
C ALA A 159 9.09 9.03 -11.33
N ASN A 160 7.83 9.12 -10.92
CA ASN A 160 7.36 8.74 -9.58
C ASN A 160 6.05 7.97 -9.66
N THR A 161 5.72 7.24 -8.59
CA THR A 161 4.39 6.68 -8.39
C THR A 161 3.67 7.47 -7.30
N GLU A 162 2.49 7.99 -7.64
CA GLU A 162 1.62 8.72 -6.73
C GLU A 162 0.47 7.83 -6.28
N ILE A 163 0.23 7.78 -4.97
CA ILE A 163 -0.88 7.05 -4.36
C ILE A 163 -1.76 8.06 -3.67
N ARG A 164 -2.92 8.33 -4.26
CA ARG A 164 -3.93 9.20 -3.67
C ARG A 164 -4.74 8.42 -2.67
N ILE A 165 -4.87 8.93 -1.46
CA ILE A 165 -5.61 8.31 -0.35
C ILE A 165 -6.67 9.29 0.13
N ARG A 166 -7.93 8.86 0.13
CA ARG A 166 -9.08 9.61 0.64
C ARG A 166 -9.74 8.86 1.78
N PHE A 167 -9.78 9.49 2.94
CA PHE A 167 -10.44 8.99 4.13
C PHE A 167 -11.97 8.95 3.96
N ASP A 168 -12.58 7.82 4.34
CA ASP A 168 -14.04 7.65 4.36
C ASP A 168 -14.56 7.77 5.79
N GLN A 169 -14.23 6.78 6.64
CA GLN A 169 -14.73 6.68 8.00
C GLN A 169 -13.87 5.75 8.88
N VAL A 170 -14.00 5.90 10.19
CA VAL A 170 -13.52 4.89 11.16
C VAL A 170 -14.56 3.78 11.27
N LEU A 171 -14.13 2.54 11.09
CA LEU A 171 -14.97 1.35 11.24
C LEU A 171 -15.20 1.07 12.73
N LYS A 172 -16.42 0.66 13.07
CA LYS A 172 -16.78 0.24 14.43
C LYS A 172 -16.71 -1.27 14.53
N ASP A 173 -16.16 -1.78 15.62
CA ASP A 173 -16.31 -3.19 15.96
C ASP A 173 -17.79 -3.48 16.21
N SER A 174 -18.36 -4.35 15.38
CA SER A 174 -19.63 -4.98 15.71
C SER A 174 -19.29 -6.23 16.50
N LEU A 175 -19.47 -6.17 17.82
CA LEU A 175 -19.55 -7.40 18.60
C LEU A 175 -20.79 -8.15 18.10
N PRO A 176 -20.69 -9.46 17.77
CA PRO A 176 -21.89 -10.24 17.56
C PRO A 176 -22.77 -10.10 18.80
N ALA A 177 -24.08 -9.92 18.61
CA ALA A 177 -25.01 -9.89 19.71
C ALA A 177 -24.76 -11.16 20.54
N GLY A 178 -24.38 -10.99 21.81
CA GLY A 178 -24.33 -12.11 22.72
C GLY A 178 -25.69 -12.78 22.69
N GLU A 179 -25.72 -14.11 22.61
CA GLU A 179 -26.93 -14.85 22.92
C GLU A 179 -27.26 -14.47 24.38
N ASP A 180 -28.31 -13.66 24.56
CA ASP A 180 -28.88 -13.39 25.88
C ASP A 180 -29.43 -14.74 26.38
N ASP A 181 -28.73 -15.34 27.35
CA ASP A 181 -29.19 -16.52 28.12
C ASP A 181 -30.51 -16.24 28.87
#